data_AF-A0A973X9W2-F1
#
_entry.id   AF-A0A973X9W2-F1
#
_cell.length_a   1.000
_cell.length_b   1.000
_cell.length_c   1.000
_cell.angle_alpha   90.00
_cell.angle_beta   90.00
_cell.angle_gamma   90.00
#
_symmetry.space_group_name_H-M   'P 1'
#
loop_
_entity.id
_entity.type
_entity.pdbx_description
1 polymer ?
#
loop_
_entity_poly.entity_id
_entity_poly.type
_entity_poly.pdbx_seq_one_letter_code
_entity_poly.pdbx_strand_id
1 'polypeptide(L)'
;TPWFWGDQYDKKLQMAGLSLGADHWAVRGDMAADIASASFSVFHYRQGTLIAADSVNASRDHLAVRKLLDAQISPTPAQVADSACDLAALAKQ
;
A
#
# COMPACT_ATOMS: atom_id res chain seq x y z
N THR A 1 -5.90 12.56 -1.48
CA THR A 1 -6.33 11.16 -1.64
C THR A 1 -7.27 10.78 -0.51
N PRO A 2 -8.47 10.19 -0.77
CA PRO A 2 -9.33 9.67 0.29
C PRO A 2 -8.63 8.51 1.02
N TRP A 3 -8.87 8.38 2.32
CA TRP A 3 -8.33 7.26 3.09
C TRP A 3 -9.30 6.87 4.21
N PHE A 4 -9.23 5.61 4.58
CA PHE A 4 -10.03 5.00 5.64
C PHE A 4 -9.13 4.14 6.52
N TRP A 5 -9.56 3.94 7.77
CA TRP A 5 -8.95 2.97 8.65
C TRP A 5 -10.02 2.37 9.57
N GLY A 6 -9.76 1.17 10.04
CA GLY A 6 -10.57 0.51 11.04
C GLY A 6 -9.77 -0.58 11.73
N ASP A 7 -10.27 -1.01 12.88
CA ASP A 7 -9.73 -2.15 13.59
C ASP A 7 -10.71 -3.32 13.45
N GLN A 8 -10.18 -4.48 13.10
CA GLN A 8 -10.92 -5.74 13.08
C GLN A 8 -10.15 -6.75 13.91
N TYR A 9 -10.68 -7.11 15.08
CA TYR A 9 -9.95 -7.88 16.10
C TYR A 9 -8.59 -7.21 16.43
N ASP A 10 -7.50 -7.95 16.30
CA ASP A 10 -6.12 -7.51 16.51
C ASP A 10 -5.50 -6.86 15.25
N LYS A 11 -6.31 -6.57 14.21
CA LYS A 11 -5.83 -6.04 12.94
C LYS A 11 -6.16 -4.59 12.75
N LYS A 12 -5.13 -3.83 12.39
CA LYS A 12 -5.28 -2.49 11.87
C LYS A 12 -5.38 -2.54 10.36
N LEU A 13 -6.56 -2.24 9.84
CA LEU A 13 -6.87 -2.16 8.42
C LEU A 13 -6.82 -0.70 7.99
N GLN A 14 -6.09 -0.40 6.92
CA GLN A 14 -5.96 0.98 6.43
C GLN A 14 -5.98 1.00 4.90
N MET A 15 -6.81 1.84 4.31
CA MET A 15 -7.01 1.94 2.86
C MET A 15 -6.73 3.37 2.41
N ALA A 16 -6.01 3.55 1.30
CA ALA A 16 -5.76 4.86 0.69
C ALA A 16 -6.05 4.80 -0.81
N GLY A 17 -6.79 5.77 -1.33
CA GLY A 17 -7.22 5.80 -2.73
C GLY A 17 -8.50 4.99 -2.99
N LEU A 18 -8.83 4.81 -4.26
CA LEU A 18 -9.97 4.02 -4.70
C LEU A 18 -9.45 2.92 -5.63
N SER A 19 -9.52 1.66 -5.18
CA SER A 19 -8.98 0.51 -5.91
C SER A 19 -9.84 0.05 -7.09
N LEU A 20 -11.05 0.62 -7.25
CA LEU A 20 -11.96 0.28 -8.34
C LEU A 20 -11.31 0.58 -9.71
N GLY A 21 -11.31 -0.42 -10.59
CA GLY A 21 -10.69 -0.33 -11.91
C GLY A 21 -9.20 -0.64 -11.93
N ALA A 22 -8.63 -1.14 -10.84
CA ALA A 22 -7.29 -1.74 -10.85
C ALA A 22 -7.25 -2.96 -11.78
N ASP A 23 -6.21 -3.05 -12.60
CA ASP A 23 -5.90 -4.17 -13.50
C ASP A 23 -4.65 -4.96 -13.07
N HIS A 24 -3.90 -4.44 -12.09
CA HIS A 24 -2.71 -5.10 -11.57
C HIS A 24 -2.51 -4.81 -10.06
N TRP A 25 -1.84 -5.73 -9.38
CA TRP A 25 -1.55 -5.63 -7.95
C TRP A 25 -0.13 -6.08 -7.62
N ALA A 26 0.49 -5.42 -6.65
CA ALA A 26 1.75 -5.83 -6.06
C ALA A 26 1.61 -5.94 -4.54
N VAL A 27 2.24 -6.96 -3.96
CA VAL A 27 2.20 -7.23 -2.52
C VAL A 27 3.55 -6.93 -1.91
N ARG A 28 3.55 -6.24 -0.77
CA ARG A 28 4.72 -5.98 0.06
C ARG A 28 4.50 -6.56 1.45
N GLY A 29 5.50 -7.26 1.99
CA GLY A 29 5.41 -7.91 3.30
C GLY A 29 4.92 -9.36 3.21
N ASP A 30 4.50 -9.90 4.35
CA ASP A 30 4.13 -11.31 4.46
C ASP A 30 2.63 -11.47 4.70
N MET A 31 1.94 -11.93 3.67
CA MET A 31 0.51 -12.26 3.69
C MET A 31 0.25 -13.71 4.16
N ALA A 32 1.26 -14.59 4.11
CA ALA A 32 1.17 -16.00 4.43
C ALA A 32 1.59 -16.34 5.87
N ALA A 33 2.12 -15.36 6.61
CA ALA A 33 2.30 -15.45 8.05
C ALA A 33 0.99 -15.82 8.76
N ASP A 34 1.11 -16.32 9.99
CA ASP A 34 -0.06 -16.63 10.83
C ASP A 34 -1.05 -15.45 10.84
N ILE A 35 -2.35 -15.76 10.87
CA ILE A 35 -3.39 -14.75 10.80
C ILE A 35 -3.16 -13.65 11.85
N ALA A 36 -2.60 -13.95 13.03
CA ALA A 36 -2.29 -13.03 14.12
C ALA A 36 -1.05 -12.14 13.87
N SER A 37 -0.11 -12.53 13.00
CA SER A 37 1.15 -11.78 12.75
C SER A 37 1.28 -11.21 11.35
N ALA A 38 0.35 -11.49 10.44
CA ALA A 38 0.33 -10.94 9.08
C ALA A 38 0.48 -9.41 9.08
N SER A 39 1.44 -8.94 8.28
CA SER A 39 1.75 -7.52 8.08
C SER A 39 2.17 -7.32 6.62
N PHE A 40 1.28 -6.71 5.85
CA PHE A 40 1.46 -6.55 4.42
C PHE A 40 0.66 -5.35 3.87
N SER A 41 1.01 -4.95 2.66
CA SER A 41 0.25 -3.99 1.87
C SER A 41 0.04 -4.52 0.46
N VAL A 42 -1.16 -4.29 -0.09
CA VAL A 42 -1.52 -4.54 -1.49
C VAL A 42 -1.60 -3.19 -2.19
N PHE A 43 -0.80 -3.01 -3.23
CA PHE A 43 -0.76 -1.80 -4.04
C PHE A 43 -1.52 -2.05 -5.34
N HIS A 44 -2.45 -1.16 -5.68
CA HIS A 44 -3.37 -1.30 -6.79
C HIS A 44 -2.97 -0.39 -7.94
N TYR A 45 -2.87 -0.97 -9.13
CA TYR A 45 -2.46 -0.28 -10.34
C TYR A 45 -3.55 -0.34 -11.39
N ARG A 46 -3.67 0.73 -12.18
CA ARG A 46 -4.44 0.78 -13.41
C ARG A 46 -3.54 1.32 -14.51
N GLN A 47 -3.36 0.55 -15.59
CA GLN A 47 -2.51 0.93 -16.72
C GLN A 47 -1.10 1.38 -16.28
N GLY A 48 -0.53 0.68 -15.30
CA GLY A 48 0.80 0.99 -14.75
C GLY A 48 0.86 2.16 -13.76
N THR A 49 -0.26 2.84 -13.48
CA THR A 49 -0.34 3.93 -12.51
C THR A 49 -0.90 3.44 -11.18
N LEU A 50 -0.23 3.78 -10.08
CA LEU A 50 -0.69 3.50 -8.73
C LEU A 50 -1.95 4.32 -8.42
N ILE A 51 -3.04 3.66 -8.04
CA ILE A 51 -4.34 4.30 -7.77
C ILE A 51 -4.83 4.12 -6.33
N ALA A 52 -4.38 3.08 -5.64
CA ALA A 52 -4.76 2.80 -4.26
C ALA A 52 -3.77 1.86 -3.56
N ALA A 53 -3.90 1.74 -2.25
CA ALA A 53 -3.27 0.69 -1.46
C ALA A 53 -4.07 0.34 -0.21
N ASP A 54 -4.11 -0.95 0.09
CA ASP A 54 -4.72 -1.52 1.28
C ASP A 54 -3.62 -2.14 2.16
N SER A 55 -3.54 -1.74 3.42
CA SER A 55 -2.50 -2.14 4.37
C SER A 55 -3.12 -2.83 5.58
N VAL A 56 -2.57 -3.99 5.95
CA VAL A 56 -2.91 -4.76 7.15
C VAL A 56 -1.69 -4.74 8.07
N ASN A 57 -1.81 -4.13 9.25
CA ASN A 57 -0.72 -3.94 10.22
C ASN A 57 0.56 -3.26 9.68
N ALA A 58 0.53 -2.75 8.45
CA ALA A 58 1.64 -2.09 7.78
C ALA A 58 1.45 -0.56 7.76
N SER A 59 1.30 0.05 8.95
CA SER A 59 1.03 1.50 9.06
C SER A 59 2.09 2.38 8.37
N ARG A 60 3.35 1.92 8.30
CA ARG A 60 4.43 2.65 7.63
C ARG A 60 4.21 2.76 6.13
N ASP A 61 3.83 1.65 5.49
CA ASP A 61 3.52 1.61 4.07
C ASP A 61 2.30 2.48 3.77
N HIS A 62 1.25 2.40 4.60
CA HIS A 62 0.06 3.25 4.45
C HIS A 62 0.39 4.75 4.47
N LEU A 63 1.28 5.18 5.38
CA LEU A 63 1.70 6.58 5.41
C LEU A 63 2.52 6.98 4.19
N ALA A 64 3.40 6.09 3.70
CA ALA A 64 4.20 6.34 2.50
C ALA A 64 3.32 6.42 1.26
N VAL A 65 2.41 5.46 1.08
CA VAL A 65 1.54 5.40 -0.11
C VAL A 65 0.54 6.55 -0.15
N ARG A 66 0.05 7.02 1.00
CA ARG A 66 -0.79 8.23 1.04
C ARG A 66 -0.05 9.44 0.47
N LYS A 67 1.23 9.61 0.83
CA LYS A 67 2.07 10.69 0.30
C LYS A 67 2.33 10.53 -1.20
N LEU A 68 2.62 9.32 -1.67
CA LEU A 68 2.82 9.03 -3.09
C LEU A 68 1.57 9.36 -3.90
N LEU A 69 0.40 8.92 -3.45
CA LEU A 69 -0.88 9.21 -4.07
C LEU A 69 -1.20 10.72 -4.04
N ASP A 70 -0.97 11.41 -2.93
CA ASP A 70 -1.15 12.87 -2.86
C ASP A 70 -0.22 13.64 -3.81
N ALA A 71 1.02 13.15 -4.00
CA ALA A 71 2.01 13.72 -4.91
C ALA A 71 1.84 13.27 -6.37
N GLN A 72 0.90 12.37 -6.67
CA GLN A 72 0.74 11.74 -7.99
C GLN A 72 2.02 11.04 -8.50
N ILE A 73 2.83 10.51 -7.57
CA ILE A 73 4.02 9.74 -7.87
C ILE A 73 3.64 8.26 -7.87
N SER A 74 3.98 7.56 -8.96
CA SER A 74 3.65 6.15 -9.14
C SER A 74 4.90 5.29 -9.22
N PRO A 75 5.39 4.73 -8.10
CA PRO A 75 6.45 3.72 -8.13
C PRO A 75 5.98 2.49 -8.90
N THR A 76 6.93 1.78 -9.51
CA THR A 76 6.63 0.55 -10.24
C THR A 76 6.19 -0.58 -9.30
N PRO A 77 5.41 -1.57 -9.78
CA PRO A 77 5.05 -2.76 -9.01
C PRO A 77 6.25 -3.47 -8.35
N ALA A 78 7.39 -3.51 -9.04
CA ALA A 78 8.62 -4.10 -8.51
C ALA A 78 9.20 -3.30 -7.33
N GLN A 79 9.16 -1.96 -7.40
CA GLN A 79 9.64 -1.10 -6.31
C GLN A 79 8.78 -1.22 -5.06
N VAL A 80 7.46 -1.29 -5.20
CA VAL A 80 6.58 -1.44 -4.03
C VAL A 80 6.70 -2.83 -3.39
N ALA A 81 6.88 -3.88 -4.19
CA ALA A 81 7.06 -5.25 -3.69
C ALA A 81 8.41 -5.45 -2.96
N ASP A 82 9.44 -4.69 -3.30
CA ASP A 82 10.76 -4.80 -2.68
C ASP A 82 10.82 -4.13 -1.30
N SER A 83 10.84 -4.94 -0.25
CA SER A 83 10.96 -4.50 1.15
C SER A 83 12.17 -3.61 1.45
N ALA A 84 13.23 -3.65 0.64
CA ALA A 84 14.39 -2.77 0.77
C ALA A 84 14.18 -1.37 0.18
N CYS A 85 13.16 -1.19 -0.67
CA CYS A 85 12.84 0.11 -1.25
C CYS A 85 12.23 1.06 -0.20
N ASP A 86 12.80 2.26 -0.05
CA ASP A 86 12.24 3.32 0.80
C ASP A 86 11.16 4.11 0.04
N LEU A 87 9.91 3.65 0.17
CA LEU A 87 8.76 4.30 -0.45
C LEU A 87 8.54 5.75 0.02
N ALA A 88 8.95 6.10 1.24
CA ALA A 88 8.80 7.45 1.75
C ALA A 88 9.80 8.43 1.13
N ALA A 89 10.96 7.94 0.69
CA ALA A 89 11.95 8.74 -0.03
C ALA A 89 11.49 9.09 -1.45
N LEU A 90 10.75 8.19 -2.12
CA LEU A 90 10.19 8.44 -3.44
C LEU A 90 9.19 9.61 -3.45
N ALA A 91 8.49 9.86 -2.34
CA ALA A 91 7.53 10.95 -2.21
C ALA A 91 8.16 12.34 -1.95
N LYS A 92 9.49 12.44 -1.87
CA LYS A 92 10.21 13.71 -1.59
C LYS A 92 10.85 14.33 -2.84
N GLN A 93 10.62 13.78 -4.02
CA GLN A 93 11.12 14.31 -5.30
C GLN A 93 10.22 15.41 -5.85
#